data_AF-A0A9D8FU44-F1
#
_entry.id   AF-A0A9D8FU44-F1
#
_cell.length_a   1.000
_cell.length_b   1.000
_cell.length_c   1.000
_cell.angle_alpha   90.00
_cell.angle_beta   90.00
_cell.angle_gamma   90.00
#
_symmetry.space_group_name_H-M   'P 1'
#
loop_
_entity.id
_entity.type
_entity.pdbx_description
1 polymer ?
#
loop_
_entity_poly.entity_id
_entity_poly.type
_entity_poly.pdbx_seq_one_letter_code
_entity_poly.pdbx_strand_id
1 'polypeptide(L)'
;MAEIVTAVYENGLLRPLEPLDLRERQRVRIQVLPENSEGQEESEDPIETLIRRLIAEGRMRPRPEGPIPPDPLSEEERQALADRLGRAPGKLASEMVIEDRNPDRHP
;
A
#
# COMPACT_ATOMS: atom_id res chain seq x y z
N MET A 1 4.47 0.33 -31.31
CA MET A 1 3.65 0.19 -30.08
C MET A 1 4.35 -0.79 -29.17
N ALA A 2 4.32 -0.56 -27.86
CA ALA A 2 4.81 -1.53 -26.89
C ALA A 2 3.67 -2.51 -26.59
N GLU A 3 3.94 -3.81 -26.70
CA GLU A 3 2.99 -4.89 -26.44
C GLU A 3 3.57 -5.73 -25.30
N ILE A 4 2.71 -6.13 -24.37
CA ILE A 4 3.07 -7.03 -23.26
C ILE A 4 2.64 -8.42 -23.69
N VAL A 5 3.56 -9.38 -23.66
CA VAL A 5 3.31 -10.76 -24.07
C VAL A 5 3.83 -11.70 -23.00
N THR A 6 3.00 -12.66 -22.61
CA THR A 6 3.33 -13.68 -21.63
C THR A 6 4.21 -14.76 -22.26
N ALA A 7 5.25 -15.19 -21.55
CA ALA A 7 6.21 -16.18 -22.04
C ALA A 7 6.69 -17.10 -20.91
N VAL A 8 6.94 -18.36 -21.25
CA VAL A 8 7.53 -19.34 -20.33
C VAL A 8 9.05 -19.35 -20.52
N TYR A 9 9.78 -19.33 -19.41
CA TYR A 9 11.24 -19.49 -19.43
C TYR A 9 11.62 -20.95 -19.22
N GLU A 10 12.17 -21.59 -20.25
CA GLU A 10 12.60 -22.99 -20.21
C GLU A 10 14.01 -23.16 -20.77
N ASN A 11 14.91 -23.79 -20.02
CA ASN A 11 16.26 -24.14 -20.48
C ASN A 11 17.07 -22.97 -21.07
N GLY A 12 16.90 -21.74 -20.55
CA GLY A 12 17.58 -20.56 -21.07
C GLY A 12 16.90 -19.88 -22.25
N LEU A 13 15.72 -20.35 -22.67
CA LEU A 13 14.94 -19.80 -23.78
C LEU A 13 13.60 -19.25 -23.26
N LEU A 14 13.27 -18.03 -23.67
CA LEU A 14 11.93 -17.47 -23.50
C LEU A 14 11.04 -17.95 -24.64
N ARG A 15 9.95 -18.65 -24.30
CA ARG A 15 8.94 -19.17 -25.21
C ARG A 15 7.66 -18.36 -25.02
N PRO A 16 7.37 -17.39 -25.91
CA PRO A 16 6.08 -16.70 -25.92
C PRO A 16 4.92 -17.70 -26.01
N LEU A 17 3.83 -17.43 -25.29
CA LEU A 17 2.60 -18.23 -25.42
C LEU A 17 1.94 -18.02 -26.78
N GLU A 18 2.12 -16.83 -27.35
CA GLU A 18 1.59 -16.45 -28.66
C GLU A 18 2.73 -16.04 -29.61
N PRO A 19 2.60 -16.32 -30.93
CA PRO A 19 3.60 -15.90 -31.91
C PRO A 19 3.78 -14.38 -31.95
N LEU A 20 5.02 -13.94 -31.76
CA LEU A 20 5.39 -12.54 -31.87
C LEU A 20 5.70 -12.15 -33.32
N ASP A 21 5.13 -11.05 -33.81
CA ASP A 21 5.51 -10.46 -35.11
C ASP A 21 6.81 -9.65 -35.00
N LEU A 22 7.92 -10.36 -34.74
CA LEU A 22 9.26 -9.80 -34.65
C LEU A 22 10.14 -10.29 -35.79
N ARG A 23 11.01 -9.43 -36.30
CA ARG A 23 12.00 -9.80 -37.31
C ARG A 23 13.14 -10.61 -36.66
N GLU A 24 13.76 -11.47 -37.45
CA GLU A 24 14.99 -12.15 -37.01
C GLU A 24 16.03 -11.14 -36.53
N ARG A 25 16.67 -11.45 -35.38
CA ARG A 25 17.69 -10.60 -34.73
C ARG A 25 17.21 -9.22 -34.26
N GLN A 26 15.90 -9.00 -34.17
CA GLN A 26 15.37 -7.79 -33.59
C GLN A 26 15.72 -7.71 -32.09
N ARG A 27 16.30 -6.59 -31.68
CA ARG A 27 16.64 -6.34 -30.27
C ARG A 27 15.37 -5.95 -29.52
N VAL A 28 15.09 -6.67 -28.44
CA VAL A 28 13.97 -6.39 -27.53
C VAL A 28 14.48 -6.09 -26.12
N ARG A 29 13.67 -5.39 -25.32
CA ARG A 29 13.91 -5.20 -23.88
C ARG A 29 12.94 -6.11 -23.14
N ILE A 30 13.44 -6.86 -22.16
CA ILE A 30 12.63 -7.75 -21.35
C ILE A 30 12.38 -7.07 -20.00
N GLN A 31 11.14 -7.08 -19.57
CA GLN A 31 10.75 -6.71 -18.21
C GLN A 31 10.16 -7.96 -17.56
N VAL A 32 10.75 -8.39 -16.45
CA VAL A 32 10.22 -9.50 -15.65
C VAL A 32 9.28 -8.90 -14.61
N LEU A 33 8.01 -9.25 -14.70
CA LEU A 33 6.99 -8.84 -13.75
C LEU A 33 6.73 -10.02 -12.80
N PRO A 34 6.55 -9.78 -11.48
CA PRO A 34 6.06 -10.83 -10.60
C PRO A 34 4.65 -11.24 -11.03
N GLU A 35 4.31 -12.54 -10.96
CA GLU A 35 3.05 -13.12 -11.48
C GLU A 35 1.79 -12.34 -11.08
N ASN A 36 1.82 -11.65 -9.94
CA ASN A 36 0.71 -10.83 -9.43
C ASN A 36 0.50 -9.48 -10.18
N SER A 37 1.18 -9.22 -11.30
CA SER A 37 1.18 -7.92 -11.97
C SER A 37 0.25 -7.83 -13.19
N GLU A 38 -0.32 -8.94 -13.64
CA GLU A 38 -1.37 -8.92 -14.65
C GLU A 38 -2.71 -8.82 -13.91
N GLY A 39 -3.38 -7.69 -14.10
CA GLY A 39 -4.66 -7.43 -13.45
C GLY A 39 -5.62 -8.60 -13.65
N GLN A 40 -6.25 -9.02 -12.54
CA GLN A 40 -7.32 -10.01 -12.50
C GLN A 40 -6.89 -11.48 -12.63
N GLU A 41 -5.93 -11.91 -11.84
CA GLU A 41 -6.04 -13.25 -11.28
C GLU A 41 -6.90 -13.13 -10.02
N GLU A 42 -8.03 -13.85 -10.02
CA GLU A 42 -8.74 -14.20 -8.80
C GLU A 42 -7.71 -14.88 -7.91
N SER A 43 -7.17 -14.13 -6.95
CA SER A 43 -6.34 -14.67 -5.88
C SER A 43 -7.06 -15.89 -5.31
N GLU A 44 -6.56 -17.10 -5.57
CA GLU A 44 -7.03 -18.33 -4.90
C GLU A 44 -6.82 -18.24 -3.38
N ASP A 45 -6.08 -17.22 -2.92
CA ASP A 45 -6.01 -16.86 -1.52
C ASP A 45 -7.41 -16.49 -0.99
N PRO A 46 -8.00 -17.36 -0.12
CA PRO A 46 -9.31 -17.10 0.45
C PRO A 46 -9.34 -15.81 1.27
N ILE A 47 -8.19 -15.37 1.81
CA ILE A 47 -8.08 -14.12 2.58
C ILE A 47 -8.21 -12.91 1.67
N GLU A 48 -7.59 -12.91 0.50
CA GLU A 48 -7.67 -11.79 -0.43
C GLU A 48 -9.08 -11.65 -1.02
N THR A 49 -9.72 -12.77 -1.34
CA THR A 49 -11.14 -12.79 -1.75
C THR A 49 -12.05 -12.21 -0.66
N LEU A 50 -11.80 -12.54 0.61
CA LEU A 50 -12.53 -12.03 1.76
C LEU A 50 -12.34 -10.50 1.89
N ILE A 51 -11.09 -10.02 1.77
CA ILE A 51 -10.77 -8.58 1.82
C ILE A 51 -11.49 -7.82 0.71
N ARG A 52 -11.47 -8.33 -0.53
CA ARG A 52 -12.18 -7.71 -1.66
C ARG A 52 -13.69 -7.62 -1.41
N ARG A 53 -14.30 -8.69 -0.89
CA ARG A 53 -15.73 -8.67 -0.50
C ARG A 53 -16.01 -7.61 0.57
N LEU A 54 -15.19 -7.53 1.61
CA LEU A 54 -15.37 -6.54 2.69
C LEU A 54 -15.22 -5.10 2.19
N ILE A 55 -14.34 -4.86 1.22
CA ILE A 55 -14.22 -3.56 0.56
C ILE A 55 -15.48 -3.24 -0.27
N ALA A 56 -15.96 -4.20 -1.07
CA ALA A 56 -17.16 -4.03 -1.90
C ALA A 56 -18.43 -3.76 -1.07
N GLU A 57 -18.53 -4.38 0.11
CA GLU A 57 -19.61 -4.14 1.07
C GLU A 57 -19.45 -2.85 1.89
N GLY A 58 -18.35 -2.10 1.68
CA GLY A 58 -18.04 -0.88 2.41
C GLY A 58 -17.70 -1.09 3.88
N ARG A 59 -17.42 -2.34 4.29
CA ARG A 59 -17.00 -2.72 5.64
C ARG A 59 -15.53 -2.43 5.89
N MET A 60 -14.74 -2.38 4.82
CA MET A 60 -13.33 -2.00 4.85
C MET A 60 -13.05 -0.92 3.81
N ARG A 61 -12.05 -0.08 4.09
CA ARG A 61 -11.48 0.83 3.10
C ARG A 61 -10.27 0.16 2.47
N PRO A 62 -10.04 0.32 1.17
CA PRO A 62 -8.80 -0.12 0.56
C PRO A 62 -7.62 0.57 1.27
N ARG A 63 -6.51 -0.15 1.42
CA ARG A 63 -5.27 0.46 1.91
C ARG A 63 -4.94 1.61 0.97
N PRO A 64 -4.74 2.85 1.49
CA PRO A 64 -4.39 3.96 0.63
C PRO A 64 -3.08 3.66 -0.10
N GLU A 65 -3.10 3.81 -1.42
CA GLU A 65 -1.89 3.82 -2.22
C GLU A 65 -1.12 5.10 -1.90
N GLY A 66 0.00 4.94 -1.20
CA GLY A 66 0.80 6.05 -0.74
C GLY A 66 2.16 5.58 -0.30
N PRO A 67 3.12 6.50 -0.08
CA PRO A 67 4.39 6.14 0.51
C PRO A 67 4.13 5.40 1.83
N ILE A 68 4.92 4.34 2.05
CA ILE A 68 4.94 3.65 3.34
C ILE A 68 5.17 4.74 4.40
N PRO A 69 4.31 4.83 5.43
CA PRO A 69 4.52 5.80 6.50
C PRO A 69 5.95 5.64 7.03
N PRO A 70 6.63 6.75 7.38
CA PRO A 70 7.93 6.64 8.02
C PRO A 70 7.81 5.76 9.27
N ASP A 71 8.92 5.14 9.65
CA ASP A 71 8.97 4.36 10.86
C ASP A 71 8.44 5.18 12.05
N PRO A 72 7.71 4.53 12.99
CA PRO A 72 7.22 5.22 14.17
C PRO A 72 8.40 5.83 14.93
N LEU A 73 8.18 7.02 15.50
CA LEU A 73 9.17 7.69 16.33
C LEU A 73 9.68 6.75 17.43
N SER A 74 10.98 6.81 17.70
CA SER A 74 11.56 6.15 18.86
C SER A 74 10.94 6.68 20.16
N GLU A 75 11.10 5.93 21.24
CA GLU A 75 10.60 6.35 22.55
C GLU A 75 11.20 7.68 23.01
N GLU A 76 12.48 7.91 22.75
CA GLU A 76 13.18 9.16 23.09
C GLU A 76 12.62 10.35 22.29
N GLU A 77 12.45 10.18 20.97
CA GLU A 77 11.88 11.22 20.11
C GLU A 77 10.43 11.54 20.48
N ARG A 78 9.66 10.51 20.81
CA ARG A 78 8.28 10.65 21.28
C ARG A 78 8.23 11.43 22.60
N GLN A 79 9.13 11.13 23.55
CA GLN A 79 9.20 11.84 24.82
C GLN A 79 9.61 13.30 24.64
N ALA A 80 10.63 13.57 23.83
CA ALA A 80 11.07 14.94 23.54
C ALA A 80 9.96 15.77 22.88
N LEU A 81 9.18 15.16 21.99
CA LEU A 81 8.03 15.81 21.37
C LEU A 81 6.92 16.10 22.39
N ALA A 82 6.61 15.15 23.28
CA ALA A 82 5.63 15.34 24.35
C ALA A 82 6.03 16.48 25.29
N ASP A 83 7.29 16.55 25.72
CA ASP A 83 7.79 17.61 26.59
C ASP A 83 7.69 18.99 25.91
N ARG A 84 7.96 19.06 24.60
CA ARG A 84 7.84 20.30 23.83
C ARG A 84 6.38 20.76 23.71
N LEU A 85 5.45 19.82 23.48
CA LEU A 85 4.03 20.13 23.40
C LEU A 85 3.46 20.55 24.77
N GLY A 86 3.85 19.89 25.85
CA GLY A 86 3.42 20.25 27.21
C GLY A 86 3.93 21.61 27.71
N ARG A 87 5.00 22.15 27.10
CA ARG A 87 5.54 23.49 27.39
C ARG A 87 5.02 24.57 26.45
N ALA A 88 4.27 24.21 25.41
CA ALA A 88 3.73 25.19 24.46
C ALA A 88 2.66 26.05 25.15
N PRO A 89 2.61 27.37 24.86
CA PRO A 89 1.59 28.24 25.43
C PRO A 89 0.21 27.92 24.86
N GLY A 90 -0.81 27.93 25.72
CA GLY A 90 -2.20 27.65 25.36
C GLY A 90 -2.66 26.26 25.83
N LYS A 91 -3.97 25.99 25.67
CA LYS A 91 -4.54 24.67 25.98
C LYS A 91 -4.14 23.67 24.91
N LEU A 92 -3.80 22.46 25.32
CA LEU A 92 -3.54 21.38 24.37
C LEU A 92 -4.85 20.93 23.72
N ALA A 93 -4.75 20.45 22.47
CA ALA A 93 -5.90 19.86 21.79
C ALA A 93 -6.51 18.69 22.59
N SER A 94 -5.67 17.93 23.29
CA SER A 94 -6.12 16.88 24.22
C SER A 94 -6.97 17.43 25.36
N GLU A 95 -6.57 18.54 25.97
CA GLU A 95 -7.33 19.18 27.05
C GLU A 95 -8.67 19.70 26.55
N MET A 96 -8.70 20.36 25.40
CA MET A 96 -9.97 20.84 24.79
C MET A 96 -10.93 19.68 24.52
N VAL A 97 -10.44 18.54 24.02
CA VAL A 97 -11.27 17.35 23.76
C VAL A 97 -11.74 16.68 25.07
N ILE A 98 -10.93 16.72 26.13
CA ILE A 98 -11.31 16.17 27.45
C ILE A 98 -12.38 17.05 28.11
N GLU A 99 -12.24 18.37 28.03
CA GLU A 99 -13.22 19.35 28.51
C GLU A 99 -14.56 19.21 27.78
N ASP A 100 -14.54 19.14 26.45
CA ASP A 100 -15.76 18.97 25.62
C ASP A 100 -16.53 17.67 25.93
N ARG A 101 -15.80 16.62 26.35
CA ARG A 101 -16.39 15.33 26.74
C ARG A 101 -16.89 15.28 28.19
N ASN A 102 -16.50 16.22 29.04
CA ASN A 102 -16.95 16.30 30.44
C ASN A 102 -17.32 17.74 30.76
N PRO A 103 -18.47 18.24 30.26
CA PRO A 103 -18.87 19.64 30.43
C PRO A 103 -19.06 20.06 31.90
N ASP A 104 -19.22 19.10 32.82
CA ASP A 104 -19.57 19.35 34.23
C ASP A 104 -18.37 19.37 35.20
N ARG A 105 -17.13 19.50 34.72
CA ARG A 105 -15.97 19.76 35.60
C ARG A 105 -15.47 21.19 35.46
N HIS A 106 -16.12 22.09 36.18
CA HIS A 106 -15.55 23.36 36.64
C HIS A 106 -15.81 23.51 38.15
N PRO A 107 -14.95 24.27 38.84
CA PRO A 107 -13.97 23.84 39.85
C PRO A 107 -14.52 23.19 41.13
#